data_AF-A0A1F0FY10-F1
#
_entry.id   AF-A0A1F0FY10-F1
#
_cell.length_a   1.000
_cell.length_b   1.000
_cell.length_c   1.000
_cell.angle_alpha   90.00
_cell.angle_beta   90.00
_cell.angle_gamma   90.00
#
_symmetry.space_group_name_H-M   'P 1'
#
loop_
_entity.id
_entity.type
_entity.pdbx_description
1 polymer ?
#
loop_
_entity_poly.entity_id
_entity_poly.type
_entity_poly.pdbx_seq_one_letter_code
_entity_poly.pdbx_strand_id
1 'polypeptide(L)'
;MQSKKTWSIIKDYVFITLGLLIYLVSYFCFIYYHKITSGGLAGIASVISWGFDIPFSVPYNAINFTLLLVAIKVLGWRFSLKTVYSVAFLGLSTTSIEQYILPAYHDMIPLQDNPALAMIIGSIMIGISLGIVFSMNGSTGGTDIVAAIINKYRQVSIGRALIYIDVITITASWFIFKSPDKLVFSMLQVLITNSSVDYYLNGSRQSMQFFIITRKHQEMANAILKGVNRGVTFLNGEGAYSHQEVKVLMVIAKKTESINIFRIVKDVDPNAFITQTLVRGVYGQGFDVIKVNNKKKIQTQAPDGVALKESEMETVNHPSELKG
;
A
#
# COMPACT_ATOMS: atom_id res chain seq x y z
N MET A 1 20.56 -4.63 -23.27
CA MET A 1 19.45 -3.90 -22.61
C MET A 1 18.09 -4.57 -22.73
N GLN A 2 17.72 -5.17 -23.87
CA GLN A 2 16.41 -5.85 -24.06
C GLN A 2 16.18 -7.05 -23.12
N SER A 3 17.19 -7.93 -22.91
CA SER A 3 17.07 -9.11 -22.04
C SER A 3 16.71 -8.77 -20.57
N LYS A 4 17.32 -7.73 -19.98
CA LYS A 4 16.98 -7.26 -18.61
C LYS A 4 15.54 -6.73 -18.51
N LYS A 5 15.03 -6.11 -19.58
CA LYS A 5 13.66 -5.58 -19.65
C LYS A 5 12.62 -6.72 -19.75
N THR A 6 12.91 -7.74 -20.55
CA THR A 6 12.05 -8.93 -20.68
C THR A 6 12.01 -9.74 -19.38
N TRP A 7 13.15 -9.93 -18.71
CA TRP A 7 13.21 -10.60 -17.41
C TRP A 7 12.37 -9.90 -16.34
N SER A 8 12.39 -8.57 -16.30
CA SER A 8 11.55 -7.78 -15.39
C SER A 8 10.06 -8.00 -15.66
N ILE A 9 9.65 -8.07 -16.93
CA ILE A 9 8.25 -8.28 -17.30
C ILE A 9 7.78 -9.68 -16.89
N ILE A 10 8.58 -10.71 -17.19
CA ILE A 10 8.25 -12.10 -16.82
C ILE A 10 8.13 -12.22 -15.30
N LYS A 11 9.07 -11.64 -14.57
CA LYS A 11 9.03 -11.59 -13.10
C LYS A 11 7.71 -10.99 -12.61
N ASP A 12 7.31 -9.82 -13.14
CA ASP A 12 6.06 -9.16 -12.73
C ASP A 12 4.84 -10.08 -12.92
N TYR A 13 4.71 -10.75 -14.08
CA TYR A 13 3.59 -11.66 -14.33
C TYR A 13 3.62 -12.88 -13.42
N VAL A 14 4.78 -13.48 -13.16
CA VAL A 14 4.91 -14.62 -12.23
C VAL A 14 4.45 -14.25 -10.82
N PHE A 15 4.89 -13.10 -10.30
CA PHE A 15 4.45 -12.62 -8.98
C PHE A 15 2.96 -12.29 -8.96
N ILE A 16 2.43 -11.69 -10.04
CA ILE A 16 0.99 -11.45 -10.17
C ILE A 16 0.24 -12.78 -10.11
N THR A 17 0.59 -13.77 -10.94
CA THR A 17 -0.09 -15.08 -10.95
C THR A 17 -0.04 -15.75 -9.59
N LEU A 18 1.11 -15.73 -8.91
CA LEU A 18 1.24 -16.27 -7.55
C LEU A 18 0.30 -15.57 -6.57
N GLY A 19 0.22 -14.23 -6.62
CA GLY A 19 -0.74 -13.46 -5.84
C GLY A 19 -2.17 -13.86 -6.14
N LEU A 20 -2.57 -13.96 -7.41
CA LEU A 20 -3.93 -14.35 -7.80
C LEU A 20 -4.30 -15.76 -7.34
N LEU A 21 -3.37 -16.71 -7.39
CA LEU A 21 -3.60 -18.07 -6.89
C LEU A 21 -3.84 -18.09 -5.37
N ILE A 22 -3.02 -17.36 -4.61
CA ILE A 22 -3.22 -17.19 -3.17
C ILE A 22 -4.59 -16.56 -2.91
N TYR A 23 -4.93 -15.49 -3.64
CA TYR A 23 -6.23 -14.82 -3.52
C TYR A 23 -7.40 -15.79 -3.72
N LEU A 24 -7.38 -16.60 -4.79
CA LEU A 24 -8.45 -17.54 -5.11
C LEU A 24 -8.66 -18.57 -4.00
N VAL A 25 -7.58 -19.20 -3.53
CA VAL A 25 -7.65 -20.18 -2.43
C VAL A 25 -8.16 -19.52 -1.16
N SER A 26 -7.59 -18.37 -0.79
CA SER A 26 -7.97 -17.66 0.42
C SER A 26 -9.43 -17.23 0.41
N TYR A 27 -9.89 -16.71 -0.73
CA TYR A 27 -11.24 -16.23 -0.87
C TYR A 27 -12.26 -17.37 -0.86
N PHE A 28 -12.10 -18.39 -1.70
CA PHE A 28 -13.10 -19.45 -1.81
C PHE A 28 -13.13 -20.37 -0.58
N CYS A 29 -11.98 -20.76 -0.06
CA CYS A 29 -11.92 -21.72 1.05
C CYS A 29 -12.25 -21.08 2.40
N PHE A 30 -11.84 -19.84 2.65
CA PHE A 30 -11.93 -19.26 4.00
C PHE A 30 -12.96 -18.13 4.15
N ILE A 31 -13.34 -17.45 3.07
CA ILE A 31 -14.26 -16.30 3.14
C ILE A 31 -15.62 -16.64 2.54
N TYR A 32 -15.63 -17.06 1.27
CA TYR A 32 -16.85 -17.35 0.52
C TYR A 32 -17.61 -18.55 1.10
N TYR A 33 -16.91 -19.64 1.42
CA TYR A 33 -17.50 -20.83 2.05
C TYR A 33 -18.28 -20.50 3.34
N HIS A 34 -17.71 -19.68 4.22
CA HIS A 34 -18.33 -19.28 5.48
C HIS A 34 -19.37 -18.15 5.35
N LYS A 35 -19.67 -17.73 4.11
CA LYS A 35 -20.59 -16.61 3.81
C LYS A 35 -20.21 -15.32 4.52
N ILE A 36 -18.90 -15.06 4.61
CA ILE A 36 -18.35 -13.83 5.17
C ILE A 36 -18.21 -12.83 4.03
N THR A 37 -18.81 -11.66 4.19
CA THR A 37 -18.81 -10.64 3.12
C THR A 37 -17.45 -9.97 3.09
N SER A 38 -16.83 -9.96 1.90
CA SER A 38 -15.58 -9.23 1.68
C SER A 38 -15.85 -7.77 1.31
N GLY A 39 -14.80 -6.96 1.31
CA GLY A 39 -14.81 -5.61 0.76
C GLY A 39 -14.79 -5.62 -0.78
N GLY A 40 -15.01 -4.44 -1.35
CA GLY A 40 -14.84 -4.17 -2.76
C GLY A 40 -15.73 -4.99 -3.70
N LEU A 41 -15.22 -5.27 -4.91
CA LEU A 41 -16.02 -5.97 -5.93
C LEU A 41 -16.39 -7.39 -5.51
N ALA A 42 -15.47 -8.10 -4.87
CA ALA A 42 -15.75 -9.46 -4.39
C ALA A 42 -16.92 -9.45 -3.41
N GLY A 43 -16.98 -8.48 -2.50
CA GLY A 43 -18.14 -8.24 -1.63
C GLY A 43 -19.44 -8.03 -2.39
N ILE A 44 -19.45 -7.10 -3.35
CA ILE A 44 -20.63 -6.81 -4.19
C ILE A 44 -21.10 -8.09 -4.89
N ALA A 45 -20.18 -8.82 -5.52
CA ALA A 45 -20.50 -10.04 -6.23
C ALA A 45 -21.02 -11.15 -5.30
N SER A 46 -20.47 -11.30 -4.08
CA SER A 46 -21.01 -12.25 -3.08
C SER A 46 -22.42 -11.91 -2.67
N VAL A 47 -22.69 -10.65 -2.35
CA VAL A 47 -24.01 -10.19 -1.91
C VAL A 47 -25.05 -10.44 -3.01
N ILE A 48 -24.73 -10.12 -4.27
CA ILE A 48 -25.63 -10.40 -5.41
C ILE A 48 -25.83 -11.91 -5.57
N SER A 49 -24.74 -12.69 -5.54
CA SER A 49 -24.77 -14.15 -5.67
C SER A 49 -25.66 -14.80 -4.62
N TRP A 50 -25.47 -14.47 -3.34
CA TRP A 50 -26.26 -15.03 -2.24
C TRP A 50 -27.69 -14.51 -2.19
N GLY A 51 -27.93 -13.28 -2.65
CA GLY A 51 -29.27 -12.67 -2.66
C GLY A 51 -30.18 -13.18 -3.78
N PHE A 52 -29.59 -13.48 -4.95
CA PHE A 52 -30.32 -13.96 -6.13
C PHE A 52 -30.14 -15.46 -6.41
N ASP A 53 -29.37 -16.15 -5.57
CA ASP A 53 -29.03 -17.58 -5.71
C ASP A 53 -28.43 -17.92 -7.09
N ILE A 54 -27.52 -17.05 -7.56
CA ILE A 54 -26.78 -17.23 -8.81
C ILE A 54 -25.30 -17.50 -8.51
N PRO A 55 -24.55 -18.19 -9.39
CA PRO A 55 -23.12 -18.43 -9.20
C PRO A 55 -22.35 -17.11 -9.06
N PHE A 56 -21.40 -17.01 -8.12
CA PHE A 56 -20.62 -15.80 -7.86
C PHE A 56 -19.84 -15.32 -9.08
N SER A 57 -19.37 -16.24 -9.91
CA SER A 57 -18.68 -15.97 -11.17
C SER A 57 -19.51 -15.08 -12.12
N VAL A 58 -20.84 -15.16 -12.10
CA VAL A 58 -21.72 -14.36 -12.97
C VAL A 58 -21.65 -12.86 -12.64
N PRO A 59 -22.07 -12.38 -11.46
CA PRO A 59 -21.97 -10.96 -11.12
C PRO A 59 -20.52 -10.48 -11.06
N TYR A 60 -19.59 -11.31 -10.60
CA TYR A 60 -18.17 -10.95 -10.55
C TYR A 60 -17.63 -10.62 -11.94
N ASN A 61 -17.83 -11.50 -12.92
CA ASN A 61 -17.33 -11.32 -14.28
C ASN A 61 -18.05 -10.20 -15.03
N ALA A 62 -19.37 -10.07 -14.86
CA ALA A 62 -20.14 -9.03 -15.52
C ALA A 62 -19.69 -7.62 -15.10
N ILE A 63 -19.50 -7.41 -13.80
CA ILE A 63 -19.05 -6.12 -13.27
C ILE A 63 -17.59 -5.86 -13.64
N ASN A 64 -16.71 -6.85 -13.51
CA ASN A 64 -15.30 -6.70 -13.89
C ASN A 64 -15.13 -6.38 -15.38
N PHE A 65 -15.88 -7.04 -16.26
CA PHE A 65 -15.87 -6.75 -17.69
C PHE A 65 -16.25 -5.29 -17.96
N THR A 66 -17.33 -4.81 -17.33
CA THR A 66 -17.78 -3.42 -17.45
C THR A 66 -16.72 -2.44 -16.96
N LEU A 67 -16.16 -2.67 -15.77
CA LEU A 67 -15.12 -1.83 -15.18
C LEU A 67 -13.85 -1.82 -16.04
N LEU A 68 -13.48 -2.95 -16.62
CA LEU A 68 -12.30 -3.07 -17.48
C LEU A 68 -12.45 -2.26 -18.77
N LEU A 69 -13.64 -2.26 -19.40
CA LEU A 69 -13.92 -1.43 -20.56
C LEU A 69 -13.78 0.06 -20.23
N VAL A 70 -14.30 0.49 -19.08
CA VAL A 70 -14.15 1.86 -18.60
C VAL A 70 -12.67 2.18 -18.31
N ALA A 71 -11.95 1.26 -17.67
CA ALA A 71 -10.53 1.41 -17.36
C ALA A 71 -9.69 1.60 -18.62
N ILE A 72 -9.91 0.80 -19.66
CA ILE A 72 -9.18 0.90 -20.92
C ILE A 72 -9.42 2.26 -21.59
N LYS A 73 -10.68 2.72 -21.60
CA LYS A 73 -11.06 4.02 -22.18
C LYS A 73 -10.44 5.20 -21.40
N VAL A 74 -10.40 5.10 -20.07
CA VAL A 74 -9.95 6.17 -19.18
C VAL A 74 -8.45 6.17 -19.00
N LEU A 75 -7.84 5.05 -18.62
CA LEU A 75 -6.43 4.93 -18.21
C LEU A 75 -5.50 4.58 -19.38
N GLY A 76 -6.04 4.02 -20.47
CA GLY A 76 -5.31 3.66 -21.68
C GLY A 76 -4.77 2.23 -21.68
N TRP A 77 -4.71 1.62 -22.86
CA TRP A 77 -4.39 0.19 -23.07
C TRP A 77 -3.07 -0.27 -22.44
N ARG A 78 -2.02 0.55 -22.55
CA ARG A 78 -0.69 0.21 -22.03
C ARG A 78 -0.65 0.16 -20.50
N PHE A 79 -1.50 0.95 -19.83
CA PHE A 79 -1.62 0.94 -18.37
C PHE A 79 -2.40 -0.28 -17.88
N SER A 80 -3.40 -0.72 -18.65
CA SER A 80 -4.33 -1.77 -18.22
C SER A 80 -3.88 -3.20 -18.53
N LEU A 81 -2.80 -3.47 -19.28
CA LEU A 81 -2.42 -4.83 -19.70
C LEU A 81 -2.29 -5.84 -18.54
N LYS A 82 -1.61 -5.45 -17.45
CA LYS A 82 -1.47 -6.32 -16.27
C LYS A 82 -2.81 -6.56 -15.57
N THR A 83 -3.65 -5.53 -15.49
CA THR A 83 -5.01 -5.62 -14.93
C THR A 83 -5.93 -6.48 -15.80
N VAL A 84 -5.86 -6.34 -17.13
CA VAL A 84 -6.60 -7.18 -18.08
C VAL A 84 -6.23 -8.64 -17.87
N TYR A 85 -4.92 -8.94 -17.76
CA TYR A 85 -4.44 -10.27 -17.45
C TYR A 85 -5.00 -10.79 -16.12
N SER A 86 -4.90 -10.00 -15.04
CA SER A 86 -5.39 -10.40 -13.73
C SER A 86 -6.90 -10.63 -13.69
N VAL A 87 -7.68 -9.74 -14.31
CA VAL A 87 -9.15 -9.85 -14.39
C VAL A 87 -9.57 -11.07 -15.22
N ALA A 88 -8.92 -11.31 -16.37
CA ALA A 88 -9.19 -12.47 -17.20
C ALA A 88 -8.83 -13.78 -16.48
N PHE A 89 -7.66 -13.80 -15.81
CA PHE A 89 -7.22 -14.96 -15.04
C PHE A 89 -8.20 -15.26 -13.89
N LEU A 90 -8.49 -14.26 -13.04
CA LEU A 90 -9.44 -14.44 -11.95
C LEU A 90 -10.82 -14.84 -12.45
N GLY A 91 -11.34 -14.22 -13.51
CA GLY A 91 -12.68 -14.52 -14.01
C GLY A 91 -12.85 -15.92 -14.58
N LEU A 92 -11.82 -16.43 -15.28
CA LEU A 92 -11.78 -17.83 -15.72
C LEU A 92 -11.65 -18.77 -14.53
N SER A 93 -10.70 -18.50 -13.62
CA SER A 93 -10.46 -19.35 -12.47
C SER A 93 -11.62 -19.39 -11.48
N THR A 94 -12.33 -18.28 -11.24
CA THR A 94 -13.51 -18.27 -10.36
C THR A 94 -14.62 -19.16 -10.91
N THR A 95 -14.83 -19.14 -12.22
CA THR A 95 -15.82 -19.99 -12.89
C THR A 95 -15.44 -21.46 -12.74
N SER A 96 -14.17 -21.81 -13.00
CA SER A 96 -13.68 -23.18 -12.83
C SER A 96 -13.73 -23.66 -11.38
N ILE A 97 -13.41 -22.79 -10.42
CA ILE A 97 -13.45 -23.14 -8.99
C ILE A 97 -14.88 -23.43 -8.55
N GLU A 98 -15.84 -22.57 -8.87
CA GLU A 98 -17.23 -22.77 -8.49
C GLU A 98 -17.85 -24.02 -9.12
N GLN A 99 -17.58 -24.26 -10.41
CA GLN A 99 -18.22 -25.35 -11.15
C GLN A 99 -17.59 -26.72 -10.87
N TYR A 100 -16.28 -26.78 -10.67
CA TYR A 100 -15.56 -28.06 -10.62
C TYR A 100 -14.84 -28.32 -9.30
N ILE A 101 -14.19 -27.31 -8.71
CA ILE A 101 -13.30 -27.53 -7.55
C ILE A 101 -14.08 -27.53 -6.24
N LEU A 102 -14.93 -26.52 -6.03
CA LEU A 102 -15.67 -26.36 -4.76
C LEU A 102 -16.61 -27.55 -4.48
N PRO A 103 -17.32 -28.11 -5.49
CA PRO A 103 -18.13 -29.32 -5.28
C PRO A 103 -17.27 -30.58 -5.07
N ALA A 104 -16.16 -30.73 -5.80
CA ALA A 104 -15.32 -31.94 -5.73
C ALA A 104 -14.48 -32.04 -4.45
N TYR A 105 -14.15 -30.91 -3.83
CA TYR A 105 -13.26 -30.82 -2.68
C TYR A 105 -13.93 -30.21 -1.44
N HIS A 106 -15.26 -30.27 -1.36
CA HIS A 106 -16.04 -29.67 -0.27
C HIS A 106 -15.54 -30.13 1.11
N ASP A 107 -15.34 -31.43 1.29
CA ASP A 107 -14.90 -32.02 2.57
C ASP A 107 -13.45 -31.71 2.93
N MET A 108 -12.66 -31.23 1.97
CA MET A 108 -11.25 -30.86 2.17
C MET A 108 -11.06 -29.38 2.50
N ILE A 109 -12.14 -28.59 2.58
CA ILE A 109 -12.05 -27.18 2.95
C ILE A 109 -11.53 -27.10 4.40
N PRO A 110 -10.44 -26.36 4.67
CA PRO A 110 -9.90 -26.24 6.02
C PRO A 110 -10.80 -25.38 6.91
N LEU A 111 -10.80 -25.66 8.22
CA LEU A 111 -11.45 -24.84 9.25
C LEU A 111 -12.97 -24.68 9.10
N GLN A 112 -13.68 -25.67 8.54
CA GLN A 112 -15.14 -25.62 8.32
C GLN A 112 -15.94 -25.28 9.60
N ASP A 113 -15.54 -25.84 10.74
CA ASP A 113 -16.20 -25.60 12.03
C ASP A 113 -15.72 -24.33 12.76
N ASN A 114 -14.72 -23.63 12.21
CA ASN A 114 -14.03 -22.52 12.87
C ASN A 114 -14.04 -21.24 12.01
N PRO A 115 -15.22 -20.64 11.75
CA PRO A 115 -15.36 -19.48 10.86
C PRO A 115 -14.54 -18.28 11.29
N ALA A 116 -14.36 -18.07 12.60
CA ALA A 116 -13.55 -16.96 13.12
C ALA A 116 -12.06 -17.12 12.75
N LEU A 117 -11.50 -18.33 12.87
CA LEU A 117 -10.11 -18.60 12.51
C LEU A 117 -9.92 -18.59 10.99
N ALA A 118 -10.89 -19.15 10.26
CA ALA A 118 -10.91 -19.08 8.80
C ALA A 118 -10.91 -17.63 8.31
N MET A 119 -11.76 -16.78 8.89
CA MET A 119 -11.81 -15.35 8.58
C MET A 119 -10.45 -14.67 8.78
N ILE A 120 -9.77 -14.90 9.91
CA ILE A 120 -8.48 -14.28 10.19
C ILE A 120 -7.43 -14.70 9.16
N ILE A 121 -7.27 -16.01 8.93
CA ILE A 121 -6.27 -16.55 8.00
C ILE A 121 -6.57 -16.12 6.56
N GLY A 122 -7.83 -16.29 6.13
CA GLY A 122 -8.29 -15.88 4.80
C GLY A 122 -8.06 -14.40 4.55
N SER A 123 -8.36 -13.54 5.53
CA SER A 123 -8.20 -12.08 5.39
C SER A 123 -6.75 -11.65 5.28
N ILE A 124 -5.84 -12.25 6.07
CA ILE A 124 -4.40 -11.99 6.00
C ILE A 124 -3.86 -12.43 4.63
N MET A 125 -4.18 -13.63 4.18
CA MET A 125 -3.71 -14.15 2.89
C MET A 125 -4.27 -13.34 1.71
N ILE A 126 -5.54 -12.93 1.76
CA ILE A 126 -6.12 -11.99 0.78
C ILE A 126 -5.34 -10.67 0.78
N GLY A 127 -5.05 -10.09 1.95
CA GLY A 127 -4.31 -8.83 1.98
C GLY A 127 -2.87 -8.95 1.46
N ILE A 128 -2.17 -10.04 1.77
CA ILE A 128 -0.82 -10.32 1.23
C ILE A 128 -0.88 -10.51 -0.30
N SER A 129 -1.85 -11.30 -0.80
CA SER A 129 -1.99 -11.52 -2.24
C SER A 129 -2.28 -10.23 -3.01
N LEU A 130 -3.18 -9.39 -2.51
CA LEU A 130 -3.44 -8.05 -3.07
C LEU A 130 -2.18 -7.19 -3.02
N GLY A 131 -1.44 -7.20 -1.92
CA GLY A 131 -0.15 -6.52 -1.79
C GLY A 131 0.86 -6.96 -2.85
N ILE A 132 1.00 -8.26 -3.10
CA ILE A 132 1.89 -8.82 -4.14
C ILE A 132 1.48 -8.27 -5.52
N VAL A 133 0.21 -8.36 -5.88
CA VAL A 133 -0.31 -7.90 -7.18
C VAL A 133 -0.08 -6.39 -7.37
N PHE A 134 -0.38 -5.58 -6.35
CA PHE A 134 -0.20 -4.13 -6.38
C PHE A 134 1.27 -3.72 -6.45
N SER A 135 2.17 -4.45 -5.78
CA SER A 135 3.61 -4.15 -5.84
C SER A 135 4.21 -4.29 -7.24
N MET A 136 3.59 -5.11 -8.09
CA MET A 136 3.95 -5.28 -9.51
C MET A 136 3.19 -4.32 -10.44
N ASN A 137 2.52 -3.31 -9.91
CA ASN A 137 1.61 -2.40 -10.63
C ASN A 137 0.48 -3.14 -11.36
N GLY A 138 0.06 -4.30 -10.85
CA GLY A 138 -1.14 -5.00 -11.27
C GLY A 138 -2.37 -4.56 -10.47
N SER A 139 -3.52 -5.12 -10.79
CA SER A 139 -4.76 -4.96 -10.00
C SER A 139 -5.61 -6.21 -10.19
N THR A 140 -6.37 -6.59 -9.15
CA THR A 140 -7.30 -7.72 -9.24
C THR A 140 -8.61 -7.39 -9.96
N GLY A 141 -8.76 -6.14 -10.40
CA GLY A 141 -9.99 -5.62 -10.99
C GLY A 141 -10.87 -4.94 -9.95
N GLY A 142 -12.15 -4.77 -10.29
CA GLY A 142 -13.15 -4.31 -9.34
C GLY A 142 -12.89 -2.91 -8.79
N THR A 143 -12.92 -2.80 -7.47
CA THR A 143 -12.75 -1.53 -6.77
C THR A 143 -11.38 -0.90 -6.94
N ASP A 144 -10.36 -1.69 -7.29
CA ASP A 144 -9.02 -1.19 -7.60
C ASP A 144 -9.02 -0.36 -8.90
N ILE A 145 -9.79 -0.80 -9.90
CA ILE A 145 -9.99 -0.05 -11.15
C ILE A 145 -10.68 1.27 -10.86
N VAL A 146 -11.73 1.23 -10.02
CA VAL A 146 -12.45 2.43 -9.59
C VAL A 146 -11.50 3.39 -8.85
N ALA A 147 -10.66 2.88 -7.95
CA ALA A 147 -9.64 3.65 -7.26
C ALA A 147 -8.63 4.30 -8.20
N ALA A 148 -8.13 3.55 -9.19
CA ALA A 148 -7.18 4.05 -10.18
C ALA A 148 -7.80 5.14 -11.08
N ILE A 149 -9.06 4.97 -11.49
CA ILE A 149 -9.81 5.97 -12.25
C ILE A 149 -10.02 7.25 -11.43
N ILE A 150 -10.45 7.12 -10.16
CA ILE A 150 -10.66 8.28 -9.28
C ILE A 150 -9.35 9.05 -9.09
N ASN A 151 -8.24 8.36 -8.83
CA ASN A 151 -6.93 8.99 -8.65
C ASN A 151 -6.52 9.83 -9.87
N LYS A 152 -6.83 9.36 -11.08
CA LYS A 152 -6.54 10.10 -12.32
C LYS A 152 -7.23 11.46 -12.40
N TYR A 153 -8.42 11.62 -11.83
CA TYR A 153 -9.23 12.84 -11.96
C TYR A 153 -9.39 13.66 -10.68
N ARG A 154 -9.23 13.05 -9.50
CA ARG A 154 -9.37 13.74 -8.22
C ARG A 154 -8.31 13.31 -7.21
N GLN A 155 -7.76 14.27 -6.47
CA GLN A 155 -6.91 14.04 -5.31
C GLN A 155 -7.72 13.62 -4.06
N VAL A 156 -8.78 12.83 -4.25
CA VAL A 156 -9.52 12.23 -3.14
C VAL A 156 -8.73 11.02 -2.66
N SER A 157 -8.64 10.83 -1.34
CA SER A 157 -8.00 9.64 -0.78
C SER A 157 -8.77 8.40 -1.24
N ILE A 158 -8.13 7.56 -2.07
CA ILE A 158 -8.65 6.26 -2.54
C ILE A 158 -9.29 5.47 -1.40
N GLY A 159 -8.64 5.45 -0.23
CA GLY A 159 -9.13 4.73 0.94
C GLY A 159 -10.55 5.14 1.39
N ARG A 160 -10.96 6.41 1.26
CA ARG A 160 -12.33 6.82 1.61
C ARG A 160 -13.37 6.23 0.67
N ALA A 161 -13.09 6.19 -0.63
CA ALA A 161 -13.99 5.61 -1.61
C ALA A 161 -14.17 4.10 -1.38
N LEU A 162 -13.09 3.40 -1.06
CA LEU A 162 -13.13 1.97 -0.73
C LEU A 162 -13.93 1.69 0.55
N ILE A 163 -13.71 2.48 1.61
CA ILE A 163 -14.46 2.33 2.87
C ILE A 163 -15.97 2.50 2.65
N TYR A 164 -16.40 3.46 1.82
CA TYR A 164 -17.83 3.61 1.52
C TYR A 164 -18.40 2.38 0.82
N ILE A 165 -17.67 1.81 -0.15
CA ILE A 165 -18.11 0.60 -0.84
C ILE A 165 -18.20 -0.57 0.14
N ASP A 166 -17.20 -0.74 1.00
CA ASP A 166 -17.16 -1.82 2.00
C ASP A 166 -18.30 -1.70 3.02
N VAL A 167 -18.60 -0.49 3.50
CA VAL A 167 -19.74 -0.27 4.40
C VAL A 167 -21.06 -0.61 3.71
N ILE A 168 -21.22 -0.25 2.44
CA ILE A 168 -22.43 -0.57 1.67
C ILE A 168 -22.57 -2.08 1.49
N THR A 169 -21.50 -2.80 1.11
CA THR A 169 -21.57 -4.25 0.90
C THR A 169 -21.84 -5.01 2.20
N ILE A 170 -21.17 -4.64 3.29
CA ILE A 170 -21.40 -5.24 4.61
C ILE A 170 -22.83 -4.97 5.09
N THR A 171 -23.33 -3.75 4.91
CA THR A 171 -24.71 -3.43 5.31
C THR A 171 -25.72 -4.17 4.43
N ALA A 172 -25.44 -4.33 3.14
CA ALA A 172 -26.30 -5.10 2.23
C ALA A 172 -26.38 -6.59 2.63
N SER A 173 -25.29 -7.18 3.14
CA SER A 173 -25.29 -8.59 3.56
C SER A 173 -26.16 -8.86 4.80
N TRP A 174 -26.42 -7.83 5.63
CA TRP A 174 -27.40 -7.92 6.73
C TRP A 174 -28.79 -8.31 6.23
N PHE A 175 -29.24 -7.71 5.12
CA PHE A 175 -30.57 -7.98 4.58
C PHE A 175 -30.72 -9.41 4.04
N ILE A 176 -29.60 -10.06 3.71
CA ILE A 176 -29.55 -11.45 3.23
C ILE A 176 -29.51 -12.41 4.43
N PHE A 177 -28.52 -12.24 5.32
CA PHE A 177 -28.24 -13.24 6.36
C PHE A 177 -28.91 -13.00 7.69
N LYS A 178 -29.28 -11.75 8.01
CA LYS A 178 -29.87 -11.32 9.28
C LYS A 178 -29.11 -11.87 10.51
N SER A 179 -27.79 -12.03 10.38
CA SER A 179 -26.91 -12.64 11.37
C SER A 179 -25.90 -11.60 11.87
N PRO A 180 -25.95 -11.24 13.16
CA PRO A 180 -24.96 -10.35 13.78
C PRO A 180 -23.53 -10.88 13.64
N ASP A 181 -23.34 -12.19 13.83
CA ASP A 181 -22.01 -12.82 13.78
C ASP A 181 -21.35 -12.65 12.41
N LYS A 182 -22.11 -12.91 11.33
CA LYS A 182 -21.60 -12.72 9.96
C LYS A 182 -21.29 -11.26 9.64
N LEU A 183 -22.08 -10.32 10.18
CA LEU A 183 -21.83 -8.90 10.02
C LEU A 183 -20.50 -8.51 10.68
N VAL A 184 -20.28 -8.93 11.92
CA VAL A 184 -19.05 -8.67 12.68
C VAL A 184 -17.85 -9.32 12.00
N PHE A 185 -17.98 -10.58 11.55
CA PHE A 185 -16.92 -11.25 10.80
C PHE A 185 -16.58 -10.50 9.51
N SER A 186 -17.58 -9.98 8.79
CA SER A 186 -17.35 -9.20 7.57
C SER A 186 -16.62 -7.88 7.85
N MET A 187 -16.96 -7.19 8.95
CA MET A 187 -16.24 -5.99 9.37
C MET A 187 -14.78 -6.29 9.72
N LEU A 188 -14.53 -7.34 10.52
CA LEU A 188 -13.18 -7.75 10.89
C LEU A 188 -12.37 -8.22 9.67
N GLN A 189 -13.01 -8.95 8.77
CA GLN A 189 -12.42 -9.43 7.52
C GLN A 189 -11.82 -8.26 6.73
N VAL A 190 -12.62 -7.21 6.48
CA VAL A 190 -12.18 -6.02 5.72
C VAL A 190 -11.06 -5.28 6.44
N LEU A 191 -11.16 -5.11 7.76
CA LEU A 191 -10.12 -4.45 8.56
C LEU A 191 -8.78 -5.19 8.50
N ILE A 192 -8.80 -6.52 8.64
CA ILE A 192 -7.60 -7.36 8.61
C ILE A 192 -7.00 -7.39 7.20
N THR A 193 -7.83 -7.53 6.16
CA THR A 193 -7.38 -7.49 4.77
C THR A 193 -6.72 -6.16 4.45
N ASN A 194 -7.37 -5.03 4.73
CA ASN A 194 -6.79 -3.71 4.45
C ASN A 194 -5.49 -3.47 5.22
N SER A 195 -5.45 -3.84 6.51
CA SER A 195 -4.23 -3.75 7.32
C SER A 195 -3.09 -4.60 6.77
N SER A 196 -3.40 -5.79 6.23
CA SER A 196 -2.43 -6.70 5.64
C SER A 196 -1.90 -6.21 4.28
N VAL A 197 -2.76 -5.59 3.46
CA VAL A 197 -2.34 -4.89 2.23
C VAL A 197 -1.38 -3.76 2.57
N ASP A 198 -1.75 -2.91 3.53
CA ASP A 198 -0.91 -1.79 3.97
C ASP A 198 0.41 -2.27 4.55
N TYR A 199 0.39 -3.34 5.33
CA TYR A 199 1.60 -3.96 5.87
C TYR A 199 2.54 -4.41 4.74
N TYR A 200 2.02 -5.06 3.71
CA TYR A 200 2.83 -5.53 2.58
C TYR A 200 3.38 -4.36 1.74
N LEU A 201 2.52 -3.41 1.36
CA LEU A 201 2.90 -2.32 0.46
C LEU A 201 3.76 -1.25 1.12
N ASN A 202 3.37 -0.83 2.32
CA ASN A 202 3.98 0.31 3.01
C ASN A 202 4.99 -0.12 4.07
N GLY A 203 5.01 -1.39 4.49
CA GLY A 203 5.94 -1.88 5.51
C GLY A 203 7.42 -1.63 5.21
N SER A 204 7.81 -1.63 3.93
CA SER A 204 9.17 -1.31 3.47
C SER A 204 9.45 0.18 3.22
N ARG A 205 8.39 0.99 3.04
CA ARG A 205 8.47 2.44 2.79
C ARG A 205 8.45 3.28 4.04
N GLN A 206 8.16 2.68 5.19
CA GLN A 206 8.25 3.33 6.50
C GLN A 206 9.64 3.96 6.69
N SER A 207 9.66 5.22 7.08
CA SER A 207 10.89 5.90 7.47
C SER A 207 11.06 5.83 8.98
N MET A 208 12.30 5.67 9.42
CA MET A 208 12.68 5.63 10.82
C MET A 208 13.63 6.78 11.10
N GLN A 209 13.42 7.44 12.23
CA GLN A 209 14.36 8.40 12.80
C GLN A 209 15.18 7.71 13.87
N PHE A 210 16.49 7.87 13.78
CA PHE A 210 17.43 7.43 14.80
C PHE A 210 18.01 8.66 15.48
N PHE A 211 18.05 8.62 16.82
CA PHE A 211 18.99 9.41 17.59
C PHE A 211 20.07 8.48 18.12
N ILE A 212 21.31 8.73 17.73
CA ILE A 212 22.48 7.97 18.17
C ILE A 212 23.34 8.90 19.01
N ILE A 213 23.53 8.53 20.27
CA ILE A 213 24.30 9.26 21.28
C ILE A 213 25.57 8.46 21.53
N THR A 214 26.72 9.03 21.17
CA THR A 214 28.03 8.38 21.27
C THR A 214 29.13 9.43 21.46
N ARG A 215 30.21 9.06 22.15
CA ARG A 215 31.43 9.89 22.22
C ARG A 215 32.20 9.90 20.90
N LYS A 216 32.03 8.87 20.06
CA LYS A 216 32.69 8.74 18.75
C LYS A 216 31.84 9.34 17.61
N HIS A 217 31.24 10.50 17.84
CA HIS A 217 30.24 11.08 16.95
C HIS A 217 30.74 11.30 15.50
N GLN A 218 32.02 11.67 15.32
CA GLN A 218 32.58 11.92 13.99
C GLN A 218 32.81 10.62 13.19
N GLU A 219 33.35 9.60 13.86
CA GLU A 219 33.58 8.28 13.27
C GLU A 219 32.25 7.61 12.91
N MET A 220 31.27 7.72 13.80
CA MET A 220 29.90 7.22 13.57
C MET A 220 29.23 7.90 12.37
N ALA A 221 29.33 9.23 12.28
CA ALA A 221 28.75 9.97 11.16
C ALA A 221 29.37 9.55 9.83
N ASN A 222 30.70 9.41 9.78
CA ASN A 222 31.42 8.95 8.59
C ASN A 222 31.05 7.51 8.20
N ALA A 223 30.89 6.62 9.18
CA ALA A 223 30.50 5.24 8.94
C ALA A 223 29.08 5.13 8.38
N ILE A 224 28.14 5.92 8.89
CA ILE A 224 26.75 5.97 8.38
C ILE A 224 26.70 6.57 6.97
N LEU A 225 27.41 7.69 6.74
CA LEU A 225 27.49 8.33 5.42
C LEU A 225 28.04 7.38 4.36
N LYS A 226 29.09 6.61 4.66
CA LYS A 226 29.70 5.67 3.71
C LYS A 226 28.96 4.34 3.60
N GLY A 227 28.45 3.81 4.72
CA GLY A 227 27.87 2.47 4.79
C GLY A 227 26.41 2.39 4.36
N VAL A 228 25.61 3.44 4.63
CA VAL A 228 24.17 3.47 4.34
C VAL A 228 23.81 4.53 3.30
N ASN A 229 24.74 5.45 2.98
CA ASN A 229 24.51 6.58 2.07
C ASN A 229 23.31 7.45 2.50
N ARG A 230 23.25 7.76 3.80
CA ARG A 230 22.22 8.60 4.41
C ARG A 230 22.83 9.81 5.09
N GLY A 231 22.17 10.96 4.94
CA GLY A 231 22.56 12.19 5.62
C GLY A 231 22.48 12.05 7.14
N VAL A 232 23.43 12.68 7.83
CA VAL A 232 23.52 12.71 9.29
C VAL A 232 23.53 14.18 9.72
N THR A 233 22.66 14.54 10.67
CA THR A 233 22.66 15.88 11.27
C THR A 233 23.16 15.78 12.70
N PHE A 234 24.09 16.65 13.09
CA PHE A 234 24.50 16.79 14.48
C PHE A 234 23.56 17.72 15.22
N LEU A 235 22.97 17.25 16.30
CA LEU A 235 22.25 18.06 17.27
C LEU A 235 23.16 18.25 18.48
N ASN A 236 23.41 19.50 18.85
CA ASN A 236 24.15 19.81 20.06
C ASN A 236 23.18 19.76 21.25
N GLY A 237 23.56 19.04 22.30
CA GLY A 237 22.84 18.97 23.55
C GLY A 237 23.77 19.07 24.75
N GLU A 238 23.20 19.10 25.93
CA GLU A 238 23.93 19.12 27.20
C GLU A 238 23.38 18.03 28.11
N GLY A 239 24.27 17.26 28.74
CA GLY A 239 23.87 16.26 29.72
C GLY A 239 23.33 16.93 30.99
N ALA A 240 22.06 16.69 31.34
CA ALA A 240 21.44 17.35 32.50
C ALA A 240 22.12 17.08 33.85
N TYR A 241 22.82 15.94 33.98
CA TYR A 241 23.57 15.60 35.20
C TYR A 241 25.06 15.99 35.11
N SER A 242 25.68 15.80 33.94
CA SER A 242 27.12 16.02 33.75
C SER A 242 27.47 17.45 33.35
N HIS A 243 26.50 18.23 32.87
CA HIS A 243 26.68 19.54 32.23
C HIS A 243 27.72 19.54 31.09
N GLN A 244 27.95 18.38 30.50
CA GLN A 244 28.87 18.25 29.37
C GLN A 244 28.12 18.38 28.06
N GLU A 245 28.73 19.10 27.11
CA GLU A 245 28.27 19.12 25.73
C GLU A 245 28.31 17.71 25.13
N VAL A 246 27.19 17.31 24.53
CA VAL A 246 27.03 16.03 23.84
C VAL A 246 26.52 16.27 22.43
N LYS A 247 27.05 15.52 21.47
CA LYS A 247 26.53 15.51 20.10
C LYS A 247 25.64 14.30 19.88
N VAL A 248 24.42 14.57 19.46
CA VAL A 248 23.43 13.55 19.08
C VAL A 248 23.37 13.49 17.56
N LEU A 249 23.55 12.31 16.98
CA LEU A 249 23.39 12.11 15.55
C LEU A 249 21.91 11.83 15.27
N MET A 250 21.29 12.71 14.50
CA MET A 250 19.97 12.50 13.93
C MET A 250 20.10 11.93 12.52
N VAL A 251 19.53 10.75 12.30
CA VAL A 251 19.54 10.07 11.00
C VAL A 251 18.12 9.68 10.62
N ILE A 252 17.71 10.05 9.40
CA ILE A 252 16.47 9.58 8.80
C ILE A 252 16.80 8.54 7.73
N ALA A 253 16.25 7.35 7.87
CA ALA A 253 16.50 6.23 6.95
C ALA A 253 15.24 5.40 6.73
N LYS A 254 15.23 4.54 5.71
CA LYS A 254 14.14 3.58 5.52
C LYS A 254 14.20 2.50 6.59
N LYS A 255 13.05 1.95 6.97
CA LYS A 255 12.97 0.84 7.93
C LYS A 255 13.84 -0.35 7.53
N THR A 256 13.94 -0.64 6.25
CA THR A 256 14.81 -1.71 5.70
C THR A 256 16.31 -1.47 5.93
N GLU A 257 16.72 -0.21 6.11
CA GLU A 257 18.13 0.17 6.34
C GLU A 257 18.52 0.10 7.83
N SER A 258 17.54 -0.04 8.74
CA SER A 258 17.77 -0.06 10.19
C SER A 258 18.79 -1.10 10.63
N ILE A 259 18.76 -2.29 10.03
CA ILE A 259 19.68 -3.39 10.37
C ILE A 259 21.13 -2.98 10.11
N ASN A 260 21.39 -2.30 8.99
CA ASN A 260 22.73 -1.84 8.65
C ASN A 260 23.20 -0.72 9.59
N ILE A 261 22.30 0.20 9.96
CA ILE A 261 22.60 1.24 10.97
C ILE A 261 22.96 0.59 12.30
N PHE A 262 22.18 -0.38 12.79
CA PHE A 262 22.50 -1.06 14.05
C PHE A 262 23.84 -1.81 14.01
N ARG A 263 24.18 -2.43 12.89
CA ARG A 263 25.50 -3.06 12.69
C ARG A 263 26.62 -2.03 12.78
N ILE A 264 26.51 -0.94 12.02
CA ILE A 264 27.50 0.15 12.04
C ILE A 264 27.67 0.71 13.45
N VAL A 265 26.56 0.95 14.17
CA VAL A 265 26.65 1.50 15.52
C VAL A 265 27.37 0.53 16.45
N LYS A 266 27.02 -0.76 16.40
CA LYS A 266 27.68 -1.80 17.20
C LYS A 266 29.17 -1.93 16.87
N ASP A 267 29.54 -1.83 15.59
CA ASP A 267 30.93 -1.97 15.14
C ASP A 267 31.80 -0.77 15.53
N VAL A 268 31.25 0.46 15.46
CA VAL A 268 31.97 1.69 15.79
C VAL A 268 32.04 1.93 17.30
N ASP A 269 30.91 1.79 17.99
CA ASP A 269 30.80 2.02 19.44
C ASP A 269 29.73 1.13 20.08
N PRO A 270 30.13 -0.02 20.67
CA PRO A 270 29.22 -0.90 21.39
C PRO A 270 28.50 -0.24 22.58
N ASN A 271 29.03 0.88 23.10
CA ASN A 271 28.43 1.61 24.22
C ASN A 271 27.53 2.77 23.78
N ALA A 272 27.32 2.95 22.46
CA ALA A 272 26.44 3.98 21.95
C ALA A 272 24.99 3.71 22.34
N PHE A 273 24.28 4.77 22.71
CA PHE A 273 22.86 4.72 23.02
C PHE A 273 22.06 5.14 21.78
N ILE A 274 21.07 4.33 21.40
CA ILE A 274 20.26 4.56 20.20
C ILE A 274 18.78 4.59 20.59
N THR A 275 18.05 5.59 20.13
CA THR A 275 16.59 5.55 20.08
C THR A 275 16.13 5.51 18.63
N GLN A 276 15.06 4.77 18.37
CA GLN A 276 14.48 4.62 17.04
C GLN A 276 12.98 4.95 17.11
N THR A 277 12.51 5.84 16.25
CA THR A 277 11.09 6.26 16.17
C THR A 277 10.57 6.13 14.74
N LEU A 278 9.34 5.63 14.59
CA LEU A 278 8.65 5.59 13.30
C LEU A 278 8.24 7.01 12.89
N VAL A 279 8.63 7.44 11.68
CA VAL A 279 8.26 8.75 11.14
C VAL A 279 7.17 8.57 10.09
N ARG A 280 6.03 9.24 10.29
CA ARG A 280 4.86 9.13 9.40
C ARG A 280 5.06 9.78 8.03
N GLY A 281 5.90 10.80 7.92
CA GLY A 281 6.15 11.49 6.66
C GLY A 281 7.51 12.18 6.66
N VAL A 282 8.29 11.92 5.61
CA VAL A 282 9.58 12.56 5.35
C VAL A 282 9.53 13.04 3.91
N TYR A 283 9.88 14.31 3.69
CA TYR A 283 9.75 14.92 2.38
C TYR A 283 11.06 15.61 1.95
N GLY A 284 11.40 15.48 0.67
CA GLY A 284 12.65 16.02 0.09
C GLY A 284 13.87 15.11 0.26
N GLN A 285 15.02 15.51 -0.29
CA GLN A 285 16.35 14.89 -0.08
C GLN A 285 16.39 13.35 -0.16
N GLY A 286 15.78 12.76 -1.20
CA GLY A 286 15.73 11.30 -1.40
C GLY A 286 14.53 10.58 -0.76
N PHE A 287 13.56 11.35 -0.25
CA PHE A 287 12.25 10.89 0.23
C PHE A 287 11.10 11.45 -0.64
N ASP A 288 9.85 11.39 -0.15
CA ASP A 288 8.67 11.79 -0.91
C ASP A 288 8.66 13.30 -1.26
N VAL A 289 7.99 13.68 -2.33
CA VAL A 289 7.92 15.09 -2.76
C VAL A 289 6.81 15.82 -2.01
N ILE A 290 7.07 17.06 -1.57
CA ILE A 290 6.04 17.93 -1.01
C ILE A 290 5.07 18.34 -2.13
N LYS A 291 3.83 17.85 -2.06
CA LYS A 291 2.76 18.24 -3.00
C LYS A 291 1.81 19.21 -2.32
N VAL A 292 1.95 20.51 -2.58
CA VAL A 292 0.97 21.52 -2.19
C VAL A 292 0.17 21.93 -3.42
N ASN A 293 -1.16 21.93 -3.31
CA ASN A 293 -2.03 22.39 -4.38
C ASN A 293 -2.04 23.93 -4.35
N ASN A 294 -1.21 24.57 -5.16
CA ASN A 294 -1.11 26.03 -5.24
C ASN A 294 -2.38 26.63 -5.90
N LYS A 295 -3.45 26.77 -5.11
CA LYS A 295 -4.57 27.68 -5.40
C LYS A 295 -4.77 28.64 -4.24
N LYS A 296 -3.75 29.44 -3.98
CA LYS A 296 -3.83 30.80 -3.43
C LYS A 296 -2.43 31.38 -3.54
N LYS A 297 -2.21 32.29 -4.49
CA LYS A 297 -1.06 33.19 -4.43
C LYS A 297 -1.10 33.81 -3.04
N ILE A 298 -0.07 33.57 -2.23
CA ILE A 298 0.17 34.39 -1.04
C ILE A 298 0.40 35.79 -1.61
N GLN A 299 -0.59 36.68 -1.49
CA GLN A 299 -0.38 38.09 -1.75
C GLN A 299 0.52 38.58 -0.63
N THR A 300 1.81 38.65 -0.91
CA THR A 300 2.74 39.43 -0.09
C THR A 300 2.33 40.89 -0.29
N GLN A 301 1.43 41.41 0.56
CA GLN A 301 1.31 42.84 0.74
C GLN A 301 2.59 43.28 1.45
N ALA A 302 3.49 43.94 0.72
CA ALA A 302 4.58 44.67 1.34
C ALA A 302 4.00 45.78 2.23
N PRO A 303 4.55 46.03 3.42
CA PRO A 303 4.16 47.19 4.20
C PRO A 303 4.61 48.44 3.46
N ASP A 304 3.64 49.29 3.16
CA ASP A 304 3.72 50.70 2.76
C ASP A 304 4.87 51.15 1.85
N GLY A 305 4.53 51.37 0.57
CA GLY A 305 4.96 52.60 -0.10
C GLY A 305 6.26 52.63 -0.90
N VAL A 306 6.83 51.50 -1.33
CA VAL A 306 7.93 51.52 -2.31
C VAL A 306 7.69 50.49 -3.42
N ALA A 307 7.43 50.99 -4.64
CA ALA A 307 7.31 50.17 -5.84
C ALA A 307 8.70 49.62 -6.23
N LEU A 308 8.89 48.30 -6.19
CA LEU A 308 10.05 47.66 -6.80
C LEU A 308 9.83 47.58 -8.32
N LYS A 309 10.82 48.07 -9.08
CA LYS A 309 10.82 48.03 -10.56
C LYS A 309 10.81 46.58 -11.05
N GLU A 310 10.12 46.33 -12.17
CA GLU A 310 9.90 45.03 -12.81
C GLU A 310 11.19 44.25 -13.17
N SER A 311 12.38 44.80 -12.98
CA SER A 311 13.66 44.16 -13.33
C SER A 311 14.14 43.07 -12.35
N GLU A 312 13.48 42.84 -11.22
CA GLU A 312 13.91 41.83 -10.22
C GLU A 312 13.05 40.55 -10.21
N MET A 313 12.01 40.44 -11.05
CA MET A 313 11.13 39.26 -11.06
C MET A 313 11.58 38.10 -11.97
N GLU A 314 12.62 38.26 -12.79
CA GLU A 314 13.00 37.24 -13.78
C GLU A 314 13.92 36.11 -13.28
N THR A 315 14.42 36.12 -12.05
CA THR A 315 15.40 35.10 -11.61
C THR A 315 14.82 33.84 -10.95
N VAL A 316 13.50 33.68 -10.82
CA VAL A 316 12.91 32.55 -10.05
C VAL A 316 12.39 31.40 -10.94
N ASN A 317 12.35 31.55 -12.26
CA ASN A 317 11.82 30.52 -13.16
C ASN A 317 12.88 29.90 -14.07
N HIS A 318 13.84 29.19 -13.50
CA HIS A 318 14.51 28.09 -14.22
C HIS A 318 14.91 26.97 -13.25
N PRO A 319 14.37 25.75 -13.37
CA PRO A 319 14.99 24.57 -12.79
C PRO A 319 16.22 24.26 -13.63
N SER A 320 17.38 24.76 -13.21
CA SER A 320 18.66 24.36 -13.80
C SER A 320 18.88 22.88 -13.51
N GLU A 321 18.84 22.09 -14.58
CA GLU A 321 19.48 20.78 -14.67
C GLU A 321 20.91 20.87 -14.09
N LEU A 322 21.24 20.00 -13.15
CA LEU A 322 22.63 19.65 -12.89
C LEU A 322 22.75 18.14 -12.81
N LYS A 323 23.20 17.58 -13.94
CA LYS A 323 23.99 16.36 -14.03
C LYS A 323 25.26 16.56 -13.20
N GLY A 324 25.63 15.53 -12.43
CA GLY A 324 26.85 15.45 -11.64
C GLY A 324 26.74 14.29 -10.67
#